data_AF-A0A1F9K171-F1
#
_entry.id   AF-A0A1F9K171-F1
#
_cell.length_a   1.000
_cell.length_b   1.000
_cell.length_c   1.000
_cell.angle_alpha   90.00
_cell.angle_beta   90.00
_cell.angle_gamma   90.00
#
_symmetry.space_group_name_H-M   'P 1'
#
loop_
_entity.id
_entity.type
_entity.pdbx_description
1 polymer ?
#
loop_
_entity_poly.entity_id
_entity_poly.type
_entity_poly.pdbx_seq_one_letter_code
_entity_poly.pdbx_strand_id
1 'polypeptide(L)' 'MKATVKKKTYNLDEGMIEKARRLFNVKTDTEAIQRALQKTIDDREVEESLDRLIKEGRFRTVYR' A
#
# COMPACT_ATOMS: atom_id res chain seq x y z
N MET A 1 10.59 -16.50 1.77
CA MET A 1 10.65 -16.87 0.33
C MET A 1 11.41 -15.77 -0.39
N LYS A 2 12.44 -16.09 -1.18
CA LYS A 2 13.17 -15.09 -1.97
C LYS A 2 12.21 -14.65 -3.08
N ALA A 3 11.57 -13.50 -2.93
CA ALA A 3 10.72 -12.94 -3.98
C ALA A 3 11.53 -12.90 -5.26
N THR A 4 11.06 -13.55 -6.32
CA THR A 4 11.73 -13.55 -7.63
C THR A 4 11.59 -12.16 -8.25
N VAL A 5 12.49 -11.26 -7.86
CA VAL A 5 12.55 -9.90 -8.41
C VAL A 5 12.91 -10.00 -9.88
N LYS A 6 11.99 -9.59 -10.75
CA LYS A 6 12.22 -9.49 -12.20
C LYS A 6 12.31 -8.03 -12.61
N LYS A 7 13.32 -7.69 -13.41
CA LYS A 7 13.40 -6.38 -14.05
C LYS A 7 12.25 -6.24 -15.05
N LYS A 8 11.53 -5.13 -14.98
CA LYS A 8 10.46 -4.77 -15.91
C LYS A 8 10.66 -3.31 -16.30
N THR A 9 10.36 -2.97 -17.55
CA THR A 9 10.50 -1.62 -18.09
C THR A 9 9.10 -1.08 -18.39
N TYR A 10 8.76 0.06 -17.80
CA TYR A 10 7.45 0.70 -17.91
C TYR A 10 7.62 2.20 -18.13
N ASN A 11 6.69 2.80 -18.86
CA ASN A 11 6.56 4.26 -18.92
C ASN A 11 5.73 4.68 -17.71
N LEU A 12 6.29 5.52 -16.86
CA LEU A 12 5.66 6.00 -15.63
C LEU A 12 5.71 7.52 -15.59
N ASP A 13 4.76 8.11 -14.87
CA ASP A 13 4.74 9.54 -14.60
C ASP A 13 5.84 9.87 -13.56
N GLU A 14 6.83 10.64 -13.98
CA GLU A 14 7.95 11.09 -13.14
C GLU A 14 7.47 11.89 -11.91
N GLY A 15 6.45 12.73 -12.07
CA GLY A 15 5.88 13.50 -10.97
C GLY A 15 5.23 12.62 -9.90
N MET A 16 4.63 11.50 -10.30
CA MET A 16 4.11 10.51 -9.34
C MET A 16 5.22 9.77 -8.60
N ILE A 17 6.31 9.41 -9.30
CA ILE A 17 7.47 8.75 -8.70
C ILE A 17 8.18 9.67 -7.70
N GLU A 18 8.38 10.95 -8.04
CA GLU A 18 8.94 11.92 -7.12
C GLU A 18 8.10 12.08 -5.85
N LYS A 19 6.78 12.20 -6.01
CA LYS A 19 5.85 12.29 -4.87
C LYS A 19 5.94 11.05 -4.00
N ALA A 20 5.93 9.85 -4.58
CA ALA A 20 6.08 8.60 -3.85
C ALA A 20 7.43 8.53 -3.10
N ARG A 21 8.52 8.97 -3.73
CA ARG A 21 9.85 9.03 -3.09
C ARG A 21 9.88 9.94 -1.88
N ARG A 22 9.30 11.14 -1.99
CA ARG A 22 9.20 12.10 -0.88
C ARG A 22 8.29 11.55 0.22
N LEU A 23 7.14 10.98 -0.15
CA LEU A 23 6.16 10.41 0.79
C LEU A 23 6.78 9.28 1.62
N PHE A 24 7.48 8.35 0.98
CA PHE A 24 8.10 7.21 1.66
C PHE A 24 9.52 7.50 2.17
N ASN A 25 10.05 8.70 1.94
CA ASN A 25 11.41 9.13 2.25
C ASN A 25 12.48 8.12 1.79
N VAL A 26 12.43 7.74 0.51
CA VAL A 26 13.34 6.75 -0.09
C VAL A 26 14.24 7.35 -1.16
N LYS A 27 15.41 6.73 -1.33
CA LYS A 27 16.44 7.23 -2.23
C LYS A 27 16.25 6.77 -3.67
N THR A 28 15.59 5.63 -3.90
CA THR A 28 15.46 5.05 -5.24
C THR A 28 14.01 4.94 -5.68
N ASP A 29 13.80 5.07 -7.00
CA ASP A 29 12.48 4.90 -7.62
C ASP A 29 11.96 3.48 -7.42
N THR A 30 12.84 2.47 -7.49
CA THR A 30 12.50 1.07 -7.24
C THR A 30 11.94 0.87 -5.84
N GLU A 31 12.57 1.44 -4.81
CA GLU A 31 12.07 1.36 -3.43
C GLU A 31 10.73 2.08 -3.27
N ALA A 32 10.55 3.23 -3.94
CA ALA A 32 9.29 3.95 -3.91
C ALA A 32 8.15 3.14 -4.52
N ILE A 33 8.39 2.53 -5.68
CA ILE A 33 7.41 1.66 -6.35
C ILE A 33 7.10 0.44 -5.48
N GLN A 34 8.12 -0.21 -4.90
CA GLN A 34 7.91 -1.38 -4.03
C GLN A 34 7.09 -1.03 -2.79
N ARG A 35 7.41 0.08 -2.11
CA ARG A 35 6.65 0.52 -0.93
C ARG A 35 5.23 0.94 -1.29
N ALA A 36 5.04 1.62 -2.41
CA ALA A 36 3.71 1.99 -2.90
C ALA A 36 2.86 0.76 -3.16
N LEU A 37 3.40 -0.25 -3.87
CA LEU A 37 2.69 -1.49 -4.17
C LEU A 37 2.34 -2.26 -2.90
N GLN A 38 3.28 -2.38 -1.96
CA GLN A 38 3.03 -3.03 -0.68
C GLN A 38 1.93 -2.30 0.10
N LYS A 39 2.02 -0.96 0.19
CA LYS A 39 1.04 -0.14 0.91
C LYS A 39 -0.37 -0.30 0.34
N THR A 40 -0.52 -0.33 -0.98
CA THR A 40 -1.83 -0.54 -1.61
C THR A 40 -2.44 -1.91 -1.28
N ILE A 41 -1.62 -2.96 -1.19
CA ILE A 41 -2.08 -4.29 -0.80
C ILE A 41 -2.52 -4.26 0.67
N ASP A 42 -1.67 -3.72 1.55
CA ASP A 42 -1.95 -3.63 2.99
C ASP A 42 -3.24 -2.81 3.26
N ASP A 43 -3.41 -1.68 2.56
CA ASP A 43 -4.59 -0.83 2.69
C ASP A 43 -5.86 -1.58 2.29
N ARG A 44 -5.78 -2.40 1.23
CA ARG A 44 -6.92 -3.22 0.80
C ARG A 44 -7.29 -4.28 1.83
N GLU A 45 -6.30 -4.93 2.44
CA GLU A 45 -6.54 -5.92 3.50
C GLU A 45 -7.15 -5.28 4.75
N VAL A 46 -6.73 -4.06 5.10
CA VAL A 46 -7.31 -3.26 6.19
C VAL A 46 -8.75 -2.88 5.89
N GLU A 47 -9.05 -2.37 4.69
CA GLU A 47 -10.41 -2.04 4.27
C GLU A 47 -11.34 -3.25 4.37
N GLU A 48 -10.91 -4.42 3.87
CA GLU A 48 -11.73 -5.64 3.94
C GLU A 48 -11.94 -6.11 5.38
N SER A 49 -10.93 -5.97 6.23
CA SER A 49 -11.03 -6.28 7.65
C SER A 49 -12.01 -5.36 8.36
N LEU A 50 -11.96 -4.05 8.06
CA LEU A 50 -12.88 -3.05 8.59
C LEU A 50 -14.32 -3.33 8.13
N ASP A 51 -14.52 -3.63 6.84
CA ASP A 51 -15.82 -3.96 6.28
C ASP A 51 -16.46 -5.19 6.95
N ARG A 52 -15.67 -6.24 7.20
CA ARG A 52 -16.14 -7.42 7.93
C ARG A 52 -16.53 -7.08 9.36
N LEU A 53 -15.71 -6.29 10.06
CA LEU A 53 -15.96 -5.91 11.45
C LEU A 53 -17.21 -5.02 11.58
N ILE A 54 -17.43 -4.08 10.64
CA ILE A 54 -18.66 -3.28 10.57
C ILE A 54 -19.88 -4.18 10.32
N LYS A 55 -19.79 -5.12 9.37
CA LYS A 55 -20.89 -6.06 9.05
C LYS A 55 -21.23 -6.99 10.22
N GLU A 56 -20.26 -7.38 11.03
CA GLU A 56 -20.48 -8.18 12.25
C GLU A 56 -21.08 -7.38 13.43
N GLY A 57 -21.34 -6.08 13.27
CA GLY A 57 -22.05 -5.25 14.26
C GLY A 57 -21.26 -4.96 15.54
N ARG A 58 -20.00 -5.39 15.66
CA ARG A 58 -19.21 -5.28 16.90
C ARG A 58 -18.76 -3.85 17.25
N PHE A 59 -18.83 -2.90 16.32
CA PHE A 59 -18.48 -1.51 16.60
C PHE A 59 -19.49 -0.79 17.52
N ARG A 60 -20.75 -1.25 17.58
CA ARG A 60 -21.77 -0.62 18.45
C ARG A 60 -21.58 -0.92 19.94
N THR A 61 -20.73 -1.88 20.32
CA THR A 61 -20.61 -2.34 21.71
C THR A 61 -19.46 -1.67 22.48
N VAL A 62 -18.50 -1.04 21.79
CA VAL A 62 -17.30 -0.46 22.43
C VAL A 62 -17.48 1.03 22.79
N TYR A 63 -18.46 1.70 22.19
CA TYR A 63 -18.87 3.06 22.58
C TYR A 63 -20.23 3.02 23.26
N ARG A 64 -20.26 2.66 24.55
CA ARG A 64 -21.35 3.02 25.46
C ARG A 64 -20.81 3.36 26.82
#